data_AF-A0A936TQK1-F1
#
_entry.id   AF-A0A936TQK1-F1
#
_cell.length_a   1.000
_cell.length_b   1.000
_cell.length_c   1.000
_cell.angle_alpha   90.00
_cell.angle_beta   90.00
_cell.angle_gamma   90.00
#
_symmetry.space_group_name_H-M   'P 1'
#
loop_
_entity.id
_entity.type
_entity.pdbx_description
1 polymer ?
#
loop_
_entity_poly.entity_id
_entity_poly.type
_entity_poly.pdbx_seq_one_letter_code
_entity_poly.pdbx_strand_id
1 'polypeptide(L)'
;MKKISVLVLALVAQSAFAQGAATPESTAAQLLDPAKVADVAKDPKAAVAAMTNLMDPATAIIMMQKGMDPATFTKMAQAGMSPDILKSYAAFLDPNMYTKWLAASMDPNFYMAAMAPMLNPNMYMKWMMSPLDPRVLQMGMAPLNPNMYMNWALAPMAPANMNLMMAPLNPNLYTQWAGAAADPKTYGTWGALMNPATYGNMANPFAGFIPVPAAPAAK
;
A
#
# COMPACT_ATOMS: atom_id res chain seq x y z
N MET A 1 6.22 -5.58 -47.01
CA MET A 1 5.43 -6.40 -46.07
C MET A 1 5.63 -5.82 -44.69
N LYS A 2 4.62 -5.08 -44.22
CA LYS A 2 3.68 -5.52 -43.16
C LYS A 2 4.35 -5.43 -41.79
N LYS A 3 4.22 -4.26 -41.17
CA LYS A 3 3.26 -4.07 -40.06
C LYS A 3 3.66 -4.93 -38.86
N ILE A 4 4.86 -4.72 -38.33
CA ILE A 4 5.10 -5.04 -36.91
C ILE A 4 4.30 -3.98 -36.16
N SER A 5 3.17 -4.46 -35.69
CA SER A 5 1.98 -3.71 -35.34
C SER A 5 2.26 -2.61 -34.33
N VAL A 6 1.78 -1.40 -34.63
CA VAL A 6 1.51 -0.34 -33.64
C VAL A 6 0.65 -0.89 -32.48
N LEU A 7 -0.14 -1.94 -32.75
CA LEU A 7 -0.84 -2.71 -31.73
C LEU A 7 0.10 -3.39 -30.71
N VAL A 8 1.26 -3.91 -31.13
CA VAL A 8 2.27 -4.53 -30.24
C VAL A 8 2.99 -3.46 -29.43
N LEU A 9 3.30 -2.29 -30.01
CA LEU A 9 3.84 -1.15 -29.26
C LEU A 9 2.81 -0.56 -28.28
N ALA A 10 1.53 -0.54 -28.63
CA ALA A 10 0.45 -0.13 -27.72
C ALA A 10 0.17 -1.17 -26.62
N LEU A 11 0.40 -2.47 -26.88
CA LEU A 11 0.34 -3.55 -25.89
C LEU A 11 1.57 -3.59 -24.97
N VAL A 12 2.74 -3.12 -25.43
CA VAL A 12 3.95 -2.98 -24.60
C VAL A 12 3.95 -1.65 -23.82
N ALA A 13 3.21 -0.64 -24.29
CA ALA A 13 2.95 0.59 -23.53
C ALA A 13 1.88 0.42 -22.44
N GLN A 14 1.12 -0.69 -22.46
CA GLN A 14 0.48 -1.14 -21.24
C GLN A 14 1.60 -1.37 -20.22
N SER A 15 1.48 -0.69 -19.08
CA SER A 15 2.03 -1.11 -17.80
C SER A 15 3.46 -0.75 -17.39
N ALA A 16 3.97 0.44 -17.69
CA ALA A 16 5.00 1.01 -16.79
C ALA A 16 4.42 1.33 -15.38
N PHE A 17 3.10 1.57 -15.29
CA PHE A 17 2.34 1.84 -14.05
C PHE A 17 1.32 0.75 -13.68
N ALA A 18 1.02 -0.17 -14.60
CA ALA A 18 0.01 -1.23 -14.41
C ALA A 18 0.61 -2.62 -14.09
N GLN A 19 1.92 -2.72 -13.94
CA GLN A 19 2.62 -3.94 -13.51
C GLN A 19 3.40 -3.63 -12.24
N GLY A 20 2.66 -3.49 -11.14
CA GLY A 20 3.18 -3.71 -9.80
C GLY A 20 2.62 -5.03 -9.28
N ALA A 21 3.42 -5.83 -8.59
CA ALA A 21 3.11 -7.17 -8.06
C ALA A 21 1.96 -7.24 -7.02
N ALA A 22 1.09 -6.24 -6.98
CA ALA A 22 -0.02 -6.18 -6.05
C ALA A 22 -1.19 -7.02 -6.58
N THR A 23 -1.57 -8.05 -5.82
CA THR A 23 -2.79 -8.83 -6.06
C THR A 23 -3.96 -8.23 -5.27
N PRO A 24 -5.22 -8.55 -5.60
CA PRO A 24 -6.37 -8.22 -4.75
C PRO A 24 -6.16 -8.57 -3.27
N GLU A 25 -5.52 -9.71 -2.98
CA GLU A 25 -5.21 -10.17 -1.63
C GLU A 25 -4.16 -9.30 -0.94
N SER A 26 -3.05 -8.98 -1.63
CA SER A 26 -2.00 -8.14 -1.04
C SER A 26 -2.47 -6.70 -0.86
N THR A 27 -3.25 -6.17 -1.80
CA THR A 27 -3.86 -4.84 -1.70
C THR A 27 -4.83 -4.78 -0.54
N ALA A 28 -5.74 -5.76 -0.39
CA ALA A 28 -6.64 -5.81 0.75
C ALA A 28 -5.87 -5.92 2.08
N ALA A 29 -4.80 -6.72 2.15
CA ALA A 29 -3.98 -6.85 3.35
C ALA A 29 -3.25 -5.54 3.70
N GLN A 30 -2.70 -4.83 2.72
CA GLN A 30 -2.02 -3.55 2.92
C GLN A 30 -2.97 -2.43 3.34
N LEU A 31 -4.21 -2.42 2.81
CA LEU A 31 -5.22 -1.41 3.17
C LEU A 31 -5.82 -1.62 4.57
N LEU A 32 -5.85 -2.87 5.04
CA LEU A 32 -6.32 -3.22 6.39
C LEU A 32 -5.22 -3.11 7.46
N ASP A 33 -3.98 -2.78 7.05
CA ASP A 33 -2.85 -2.56 7.95
C ASP A 33 -2.43 -1.07 7.91
N PRO A 34 -2.79 -0.28 8.93
CA PRO A 34 -2.43 1.14 9.02
C PRO A 34 -0.93 1.42 8.89
N ALA A 35 -0.07 0.48 9.29
CA ALA A 35 1.38 0.61 9.20
C ALA A 35 1.93 0.26 7.80
N LYS A 36 1.07 -0.11 6.86
CA LYS A 36 1.42 -0.45 5.47
C LYS A 36 0.72 0.42 4.43
N VAL A 37 -0.32 1.16 4.80
CA VAL A 37 -1.01 2.10 3.87
C VAL A 37 -0.01 3.09 3.25
N ALA A 38 0.97 3.56 4.02
CA ALA A 38 2.02 4.44 3.52
C ALA A 38 2.89 3.80 2.43
N ASP A 39 3.10 2.47 2.46
CA ASP A 39 3.91 1.77 1.45
C ASP A 39 3.28 1.86 0.06
N VAL A 40 1.95 1.90 -0.02
CA VAL A 40 1.20 2.10 -1.26
C VAL A 40 1.35 3.53 -1.78
N ALA A 41 1.35 4.52 -0.87
CA ALA A 41 1.40 5.94 -1.23
C ALA A 41 2.82 6.44 -1.61
N LYS A 42 3.87 5.75 -1.16
CA LYS A 42 5.28 6.09 -1.47
C LYS A 42 5.64 6.04 -2.96
N ASP A 43 4.89 5.29 -3.76
CA ASP A 43 5.15 5.09 -5.18
C ASP A 43 3.85 5.29 -6.00
N PRO A 44 3.81 6.29 -6.90
CA PRO A 44 2.67 6.51 -7.78
C PRO A 44 2.25 5.27 -8.59
N LYS A 45 3.19 4.39 -8.95
CA LYS A 45 2.90 3.12 -9.65
C LYS A 45 2.18 2.13 -8.74
N ALA A 46 2.67 1.97 -7.51
CA ALA A 46 2.02 1.11 -6.53
C ALA A 46 0.63 1.63 -6.17
N ALA A 47 0.46 2.94 -6.06
CA ALA A 47 -0.82 3.58 -5.84
C ALA A 47 -1.81 3.31 -6.99
N VAL A 48 -1.38 3.45 -8.26
CA VAL A 48 -2.23 3.13 -9.42
C VAL A 48 -2.61 1.64 -9.48
N ALA A 49 -1.67 0.74 -9.17
CA ALA A 49 -1.95 -0.69 -9.07
C ALA A 49 -2.96 -0.99 -7.94
N ALA A 50 -2.81 -0.37 -6.76
CA ALA A 50 -3.74 -0.52 -5.65
C ALA A 50 -5.13 0.05 -5.98
N MET A 51 -5.22 1.22 -6.63
CA MET A 51 -6.49 1.79 -7.12
C MET A 51 -7.16 0.85 -8.14
N THR A 52 -6.37 0.27 -9.04
CA THR A 52 -6.87 -0.72 -10.01
C THR A 52 -7.44 -1.94 -9.30
N ASN A 53 -6.72 -2.49 -8.34
CA ASN A 53 -7.19 -3.63 -7.55
C ASN A 53 -8.43 -3.27 -6.73
N LEU A 54 -8.51 -2.06 -6.16
CA LEU A 54 -9.70 -1.61 -5.43
C LEU A 54 -10.98 -1.59 -6.29
N MET A 55 -10.84 -1.35 -7.60
CA MET A 55 -11.95 -1.42 -8.54
C MET A 55 -12.29 -2.86 -8.99
N ASP A 56 -11.43 -3.83 -8.69
CA ASP A 56 -11.70 -5.26 -8.91
C ASP A 56 -12.68 -5.77 -7.83
N PRO A 57 -13.79 -6.43 -8.22
CA PRO A 57 -14.72 -7.00 -7.26
C PRO A 57 -14.04 -7.99 -6.30
N ALA A 58 -12.98 -8.69 -6.73
CA ALA A 58 -12.25 -9.61 -5.88
C ALA A 58 -11.69 -8.92 -4.62
N THR A 59 -11.15 -7.70 -4.74
CA THR A 59 -10.59 -6.96 -3.61
C THR A 59 -11.70 -6.56 -2.63
N ALA A 60 -12.84 -6.08 -3.14
CA ALA A 60 -14.00 -5.76 -2.32
C ALA A 60 -14.55 -6.98 -1.57
N ILE A 61 -14.64 -8.13 -2.25
CA ILE A 61 -15.06 -9.40 -1.66
C ILE A 61 -14.08 -9.84 -0.56
N ILE A 62 -12.78 -9.77 -0.81
CA ILE A 62 -11.75 -10.11 0.20
C ILE A 62 -11.85 -9.18 1.41
N MET A 63 -12.04 -7.88 1.21
CA MET A 63 -12.22 -6.94 2.33
C MET A 63 -13.48 -7.25 3.12
N MET A 64 -14.59 -7.59 2.46
CA MET A 64 -15.82 -7.99 3.15
C MET A 64 -15.64 -9.29 3.94
N GLN A 65 -14.95 -10.29 3.36
CA GLN A 65 -14.61 -11.53 4.04
C GLN A 65 -13.74 -11.28 5.28
N LYS A 66 -12.71 -10.44 5.15
CA LYS A 66 -11.85 -10.06 6.27
C LYS A 66 -12.61 -9.27 7.34
N GLY A 67 -13.60 -8.46 6.96
CA GLY A 67 -14.46 -7.74 7.89
C GLY A 67 -15.34 -8.65 8.77
N MET A 68 -15.62 -9.88 8.35
CA MET A 68 -16.34 -10.86 9.17
C MET A 68 -15.43 -11.65 10.12
N ASP A 69 -14.10 -11.59 9.93
CA ASP A 69 -13.12 -12.32 10.72
C ASP A 69 -12.65 -11.47 11.92
N PRO A 70 -12.90 -11.89 13.18
CA PRO A 70 -12.44 -11.17 14.36
C PRO A 70 -10.91 -10.99 14.40
N ALA A 71 -10.14 -11.90 13.79
CA ALA A 71 -8.68 -11.80 13.75
C ALA A 71 -8.19 -10.62 12.92
N THR A 72 -8.97 -10.16 11.93
CA THR A 72 -8.64 -8.96 11.15
C THR A 72 -8.60 -7.72 12.04
N PHE A 73 -9.57 -7.58 12.94
CA PHE A 73 -9.60 -6.46 13.89
C PHE A 73 -8.43 -6.50 14.87
N THR A 74 -8.08 -7.70 15.35
CA THR A 74 -6.91 -7.87 16.20
C THR A 74 -5.63 -7.46 15.49
N LYS A 75 -5.43 -7.88 14.23
CA LYS A 75 -4.27 -7.48 13.43
C LYS A 75 -4.22 -5.98 13.23
N MET A 76 -5.35 -5.34 12.95
CA MET A 76 -5.43 -3.88 12.80
C MET A 76 -5.07 -3.17 14.12
N ALA A 77 -5.57 -3.66 15.26
CA ALA A 77 -5.22 -3.12 16.58
C ALA A 77 -3.73 -3.32 16.91
N GLN A 78 -3.17 -4.49 16.61
CA GLN A 78 -1.73 -4.77 16.77
C GLN A 78 -0.88 -3.85 15.89
N ALA A 79 -1.29 -3.63 14.63
CA ALA A 79 -0.63 -2.71 13.72
C ALA A 79 -0.66 -1.27 14.26
N GLY A 80 -1.77 -0.84 14.85
CA GLY A 80 -1.88 0.47 15.51
C GLY A 80 -0.97 0.65 16.72
N MET A 81 -0.65 -0.44 17.44
CA MET A 81 0.30 -0.42 18.56
C MET A 81 1.75 -0.64 18.13
N SER A 82 1.98 -0.98 16.85
CA SER A 82 3.33 -1.21 16.31
C SER A 82 4.09 0.10 16.15
N PRO A 83 5.37 0.16 16.51
CA PRO A 83 6.22 1.31 16.20
C PRO A 83 6.40 1.54 14.69
N ASP A 84 6.06 0.57 13.83
CA ASP A 84 6.11 0.74 12.37
C ASP A 84 5.14 1.82 11.86
N ILE A 85 4.14 2.22 12.66
CA ILE A 85 3.29 3.37 12.32
C ILE A 85 4.10 4.68 12.23
N LEU A 86 5.20 4.81 12.99
CA LEU A 86 6.11 5.95 12.89
C LEU A 86 6.80 5.99 11.53
N LYS A 87 7.23 4.82 11.01
CA LYS A 87 7.82 4.72 9.67
C LYS A 87 6.83 5.07 8.58
N SER A 88 5.56 4.68 8.76
CA SER A 88 4.48 5.05 7.85
C SER A 88 4.23 6.54 7.85
N TYR A 89 4.16 7.17 9.02
CA TYR A 89 3.99 8.61 9.13
C TYR A 89 5.18 9.39 8.56
N ALA A 90 6.41 8.97 8.89
CA ALA A 90 7.63 9.58 8.36
C ALA A 90 7.70 9.51 6.83
N ALA A 91 7.21 8.42 6.23
CA ALA A 91 7.13 8.29 4.78
C ALA A 91 6.24 9.34 4.12
N PHE A 92 5.10 9.69 4.74
CA PHE A 92 4.23 10.75 4.23
C PHE A 92 4.89 12.14 4.31
N LEU A 93 5.89 12.29 5.18
CA LEU A 93 6.67 13.52 5.33
C LEU A 93 7.94 13.52 4.47
N ASP A 94 8.22 12.46 3.71
CA ASP A 94 9.44 12.36 2.90
C ASP A 94 9.33 13.23 1.63
N PRO A 95 10.22 14.22 1.43
CA PRO A 95 10.27 15.02 0.20
C PRO A 95 10.37 14.16 -1.07
N ASN A 96 11.04 13.00 -0.99
CA ASN A 96 11.19 12.10 -2.13
C ASN A 96 9.87 11.49 -2.60
N MET A 97 8.87 11.35 -1.72
CA MET A 97 7.54 10.91 -2.13
C MET A 97 6.90 11.96 -3.03
N TYR A 98 6.95 13.24 -2.62
CA TYR A 98 6.35 14.35 -3.38
C TYR A 98 7.01 14.55 -4.75
N THR A 99 8.33 14.39 -4.84
CA THR A 99 9.03 14.51 -6.14
C THR A 99 8.62 13.41 -7.11
N LYS A 100 8.41 12.17 -6.64
CA LYS A 100 7.87 11.08 -7.47
C LYS A 100 6.45 11.37 -7.93
N TRP A 101 5.59 11.89 -7.06
CA TRP A 101 4.22 12.27 -7.41
C TRP A 101 4.16 13.44 -8.39
N LEU A 102 5.05 14.42 -8.25
CA LEU A 102 5.20 15.50 -9.23
C LEU A 102 5.67 14.98 -10.58
N ALA A 103 6.66 14.08 -10.60
CA ALA A 103 7.11 13.46 -11.84
C ALA A 103 5.99 12.63 -12.50
N ALA A 104 5.22 11.89 -11.71
CA ALA A 104 4.09 11.11 -12.19
C ALA A 104 2.95 11.98 -12.72
N SER A 105 2.65 13.13 -12.09
CA SER A 105 1.62 14.05 -12.58
C SER A 105 1.99 14.72 -13.90
N MET A 106 3.28 14.78 -14.23
CA MET A 106 3.75 15.24 -15.54
C MET A 106 3.77 14.12 -16.60
N ASP A 107 3.54 12.86 -16.22
CA ASP A 107 3.57 11.71 -17.13
C ASP A 107 2.15 11.38 -17.67
N PRO A 108 1.91 11.51 -18.99
CA PRO A 108 0.65 11.10 -19.59
C PRO A 108 0.26 9.64 -19.32
N ASN A 109 1.23 8.75 -19.16
CA ASN A 109 1.00 7.33 -18.89
C ASN A 109 0.38 7.10 -17.51
N PHE A 110 0.65 7.98 -16.54
CA PHE A 110 0.05 7.90 -15.22
C PHE A 110 -1.48 8.07 -15.30
N TYR A 111 -1.96 9.07 -16.05
CA TYR A 111 -3.39 9.31 -16.26
C TYR A 111 -4.05 8.16 -17.03
N MET A 112 -3.40 7.68 -18.09
CA MET A 112 -3.89 6.53 -18.84
C MET A 112 -4.01 5.29 -17.95
N ALA A 113 -3.02 5.02 -17.11
CA ALA A 113 -3.04 3.90 -16.19
C ALA A 113 -4.10 4.05 -15.09
N ALA A 114 -4.34 5.27 -14.58
CA ALA A 114 -5.40 5.54 -13.61
C ALA A 114 -6.81 5.35 -14.20
N MET A 115 -7.00 5.69 -15.49
CA MET A 115 -8.27 5.51 -16.20
C MET A 115 -8.46 4.11 -16.80
N ALA A 116 -7.38 3.37 -17.03
CA ALA A 116 -7.40 2.07 -17.70
C ALA A 116 -8.39 1.05 -17.09
N PRO A 117 -8.56 0.94 -15.76
CA PRO A 117 -9.50 -0.02 -15.17
C PRO A 117 -10.94 0.31 -15.56
N MET A 118 -11.32 1.59 -15.60
CA MET A 118 -12.67 2.03 -15.98
C MET A 118 -12.97 1.75 -17.45
N LEU A 119 -11.96 1.70 -18.30
CA LEU A 119 -12.11 1.43 -19.72
C LEU A 119 -11.97 -0.07 -20.05
N ASN A 120 -11.70 -0.91 -19.05
CA ASN A 120 -11.41 -2.32 -19.25
C ASN A 120 -12.70 -3.17 -19.27
N PRO A 121 -13.12 -3.72 -20.44
CA PRO A 121 -14.32 -4.55 -20.53
C PRO A 121 -14.26 -5.81 -19.65
N ASN A 122 -13.07 -6.33 -19.36
CA ASN A 122 -12.90 -7.48 -18.48
C ASN A 122 -13.31 -7.14 -17.04
N MET A 123 -13.15 -5.90 -16.59
CA MET A 123 -13.55 -5.51 -15.24
C MET A 123 -15.08 -5.52 -15.08
N TYR A 124 -15.80 -5.09 -16.10
CA TYR A 124 -17.27 -5.21 -16.15
C TYR A 124 -17.72 -6.66 -16.15
N MET A 125 -17.03 -7.53 -16.90
CA MET A 125 -17.34 -8.97 -16.91
C MET A 125 -17.07 -9.61 -15.53
N LYS A 126 -15.99 -9.23 -14.85
CA LYS A 126 -15.71 -9.65 -13.47
C LYS A 126 -16.84 -9.23 -12.52
N TRP A 127 -17.33 -8.00 -12.62
CA TRP A 127 -18.47 -7.53 -11.82
C TRP A 127 -19.78 -8.25 -12.16
N MET A 128 -20.03 -8.53 -13.45
CA MET A 128 -21.21 -9.29 -13.87
C MET A 128 -21.21 -10.71 -13.27
N MET A 129 -20.03 -11.33 -13.18
CA MET A 129 -19.86 -12.67 -12.60
C MET A 129 -19.65 -12.65 -11.09
N SER A 130 -19.43 -11.49 -10.46
CA SER A 130 -19.09 -11.41 -9.03
C SER A 130 -20.17 -11.99 -8.09
N PRO A 131 -21.48 -11.90 -8.37
CA PRO A 131 -22.49 -12.55 -7.54
C PRO A 131 -22.39 -14.09 -7.56
N LEU A 132 -21.81 -14.66 -8.62
CA LEU A 132 -21.59 -16.10 -8.78
C LEU A 132 -20.21 -16.54 -8.24
N ASP A 133 -19.39 -15.61 -7.75
CA ASP A 133 -18.09 -15.94 -7.16
C ASP A 133 -18.30 -16.87 -5.95
N PRO A 134 -17.58 -18.01 -5.86
CA PRO A 134 -17.70 -18.93 -4.72
C PRO A 134 -17.53 -18.25 -3.37
N ARG A 135 -16.69 -17.21 -3.29
CA ARG A 135 -16.47 -16.42 -2.07
C ARG A 135 -17.71 -15.64 -1.66
N VAL A 136 -18.45 -15.09 -2.61
CA VAL A 136 -19.71 -14.37 -2.38
C VAL A 136 -20.80 -15.33 -1.96
N LEU A 137 -20.90 -16.48 -2.62
CA LEU A 137 -21.85 -17.53 -2.25
C LEU A 137 -21.58 -18.07 -0.83
N GLN A 138 -20.31 -18.32 -0.50
CA GLN A 138 -19.89 -18.71 0.86
C GLN A 138 -20.24 -17.64 1.90
N MET A 139 -20.04 -16.36 1.56
CA MET A 139 -20.39 -15.24 2.42
C MET A 139 -21.91 -15.09 2.61
N GLY A 140 -22.71 -15.34 1.57
CA GLY A 140 -24.16 -15.42 1.69
C GLY A 140 -24.62 -16.51 2.67
N MET A 141 -23.84 -17.58 2.81
CA MET A 141 -24.06 -18.65 3.78
C MET A 141 -23.39 -18.40 5.15
N ALA A 142 -22.56 -17.35 5.30
CA ALA A 142 -21.82 -17.09 6.52
C ALA A 142 -22.70 -16.87 7.77
N PRO A 143 -23.87 -16.19 7.71
CA PRO A 143 -24.77 -16.07 8.86
C PRO A 143 -25.36 -17.42 9.33
N LEU A 144 -25.35 -18.44 8.46
CA LEU A 144 -25.80 -19.78 8.82
C LEU A 144 -24.65 -20.64 9.37
N ASN A 145 -23.42 -20.14 9.34
CA ASN A 145 -22.24 -20.86 9.82
C ASN A 145 -22.05 -20.62 11.33
N PRO A 146 -22.31 -21.61 12.19
CA PRO A 146 -22.14 -21.46 13.64
C PRO A 146 -20.69 -21.17 14.04
N ASN A 147 -19.71 -21.58 13.21
CA ASN A 147 -18.30 -21.29 13.46
C ASN A 147 -18.00 -19.79 13.43
N MET A 148 -18.75 -18.99 12.66
CA MET A 148 -18.58 -17.53 12.65
C MET A 148 -18.84 -16.96 14.05
N TYR A 149 -19.97 -17.33 14.66
CA TYR A 149 -20.33 -16.88 16.00
C TYR A 149 -19.40 -17.46 17.07
N MET A 150 -18.99 -18.73 16.94
CA MET A 150 -18.03 -19.34 17.85
C MET A 150 -16.67 -18.61 17.80
N ASN A 151 -16.18 -18.27 16.60
CA ASN A 151 -14.94 -17.51 16.44
C ASN A 151 -15.04 -16.14 17.10
N TRP A 152 -16.17 -15.44 16.97
CA TRP A 152 -16.41 -14.17 17.67
C TRP A 152 -16.53 -14.33 19.19
N ALA A 153 -17.22 -15.37 19.67
CA ALA A 153 -17.36 -15.66 21.09
C ALA A 153 -16.02 -16.02 21.75
N LEU A 154 -15.16 -16.73 21.02
CA LEU A 154 -13.82 -17.09 21.46
C LEU A 154 -12.76 -16.02 21.18
N ALA A 155 -13.08 -14.99 20.37
CA ALA A 155 -12.12 -13.96 19.99
C ALA A 155 -11.42 -13.31 21.19
N PRO A 156 -12.10 -12.94 22.30
CA PRO A 156 -11.43 -12.38 23.48
C PRO A 156 -10.43 -13.34 24.14
N MET A 157 -10.65 -14.64 24.02
CA MET A 157 -9.78 -15.70 24.57
C MET A 157 -8.70 -16.14 23.57
N ALA A 158 -8.72 -15.65 22.33
CA ALA A 158 -7.68 -15.96 21.37
C ALA A 158 -6.33 -15.43 21.88
N PRO A 159 -5.23 -16.21 21.76
CA PRO A 159 -3.91 -15.78 22.28
C PRO A 159 -3.46 -14.42 21.77
N ALA A 160 -3.75 -14.09 20.51
CA ALA A 160 -3.43 -12.79 19.93
C ALA A 160 -4.18 -11.63 20.60
N ASN A 161 -5.43 -11.84 21.01
CA ASN A 161 -6.28 -10.83 21.67
C ASN A 161 -5.92 -10.71 23.15
N MET A 162 -5.61 -11.83 23.81
CA MET A 162 -5.06 -11.80 25.18
C MET A 162 -3.72 -11.06 25.22
N ASN A 163 -2.84 -11.31 24.26
CA ASN A 163 -1.58 -10.58 24.11
C ASN A 163 -1.82 -9.08 23.88
N LEU A 164 -2.83 -8.73 23.07
CA LEU A 164 -3.22 -7.33 22.85
C LEU A 164 -3.73 -6.68 24.14
N MET A 165 -4.56 -7.36 24.93
CA MET A 165 -5.04 -6.85 26.22
C MET A 165 -3.90 -6.64 27.23
N MET A 166 -2.87 -7.48 27.18
CA MET A 166 -1.69 -7.37 28.04
C MET A 166 -0.61 -6.44 27.46
N ALA A 167 -0.75 -5.99 26.20
CA ALA A 167 0.27 -5.21 25.51
C ALA A 167 0.62 -3.89 26.24
N PRO A 168 -0.33 -3.12 26.80
CA PRO A 168 0.01 -1.90 27.56
C PRO A 168 0.80 -2.18 28.84
N LEU A 169 0.72 -3.39 29.40
CA LEU A 169 1.47 -3.79 30.59
C LEU A 169 2.84 -4.36 30.25
N ASN A 170 3.13 -4.58 28.96
CA ASN A 170 4.39 -5.16 28.52
C ASN A 170 5.47 -4.06 28.42
N PRO A 171 6.51 -4.07 29.29
CA PRO A 171 7.59 -3.09 29.21
C PRO A 171 8.34 -3.14 27.87
N ASN A 172 8.33 -4.30 27.19
CA ASN A 172 8.95 -4.45 25.88
C ASN A 172 8.27 -3.61 24.80
N LEU A 173 6.97 -3.29 24.96
CA LEU A 173 6.29 -2.41 24.02
C LEU A 173 6.92 -1.00 24.07
N TYR A 174 7.14 -0.47 25.27
CA TYR A 174 7.75 0.85 25.46
C TYR A 174 9.21 0.88 25.04
N THR A 175 9.98 -0.19 25.28
CA THR A 175 11.38 -0.27 24.82
C THR A 175 11.45 -0.36 23.30
N GLN A 176 10.53 -1.06 22.64
CA GLN A 176 10.41 -1.06 21.18
C GLN A 176 10.05 0.32 20.62
N TRP A 177 9.11 1.02 21.25
CA TRP A 177 8.76 2.39 20.88
C TRP A 177 9.92 3.37 21.08
N ALA A 178 10.64 3.28 22.20
CA ALA A 178 11.83 4.07 22.47
C ALA A 178 12.94 3.77 21.46
N GLY A 179 13.18 2.50 21.14
CA GLY A 179 14.15 2.08 20.13
C GLY A 179 13.80 2.58 18.73
N ALA A 180 12.53 2.46 18.33
CA ALA A 180 12.08 2.95 17.04
C ALA A 180 12.14 4.47 16.94
N ALA A 181 11.80 5.20 18.01
CA ALA A 181 11.92 6.66 18.03
C ALA A 181 13.38 7.13 18.06
N ALA A 182 14.30 6.36 18.63
CA ALA A 182 15.73 6.68 18.64
C ALA A 182 16.44 6.27 17.35
N ASP A 183 15.89 5.33 16.57
CA ASP A 183 16.50 4.87 15.32
C ASP A 183 16.31 5.92 14.21
N PRO A 184 17.39 6.52 13.68
CA PRO A 184 17.30 7.45 12.56
C PRO A 184 16.58 6.84 11.35
N LYS A 185 16.70 5.53 11.10
CA LYS A 185 16.04 4.87 9.96
C LYS A 185 14.51 5.00 10.00
N THR A 186 13.92 5.19 11.17
CA THR A 186 12.47 5.39 11.32
C THR A 186 11.97 6.62 10.57
N TYR A 187 12.83 7.63 10.39
CA TYR A 187 12.48 8.93 9.83
C TYR A 187 12.85 9.09 8.34
N GLY A 188 13.34 8.03 7.68
CA GLY A 188 13.73 8.09 6.28
C GLY A 188 14.77 9.19 6.01
N THR A 189 14.49 10.06 5.03
CA THR A 189 15.34 11.19 4.65
C THR A 189 15.67 12.12 5.82
N TRP A 190 14.71 12.35 6.74
CA TRP A 190 14.95 13.15 7.95
C TRP A 190 15.89 12.47 8.94
N GLY A 191 15.87 11.14 8.99
CA GLY A 191 16.82 10.35 9.76
C GLY A 191 18.25 10.49 9.28
N ALA A 192 18.43 10.53 7.95
CA ALA A 192 19.74 10.76 7.35
C ALA A 192 20.28 12.18 7.64
N LEU A 193 19.39 13.15 7.86
CA LEU A 193 19.73 14.49 8.34
C LEU A 193 20.07 14.52 9.85
N MET A 194 19.53 13.60 10.65
CA MET A 194 19.81 13.53 12.08
C MET A 194 21.07 12.74 12.41
N ASN A 195 21.59 11.95 11.46
CA ASN A 195 22.82 11.18 11.62
C ASN A 195 23.99 11.90 10.92
N PRO A 196 24.97 12.42 11.68
CA PRO A 196 26.10 13.11 11.08
C PRO A 196 26.96 12.26 10.14
N ALA A 197 26.93 10.93 10.31
CA ALA A 197 27.65 10.00 9.46
C ALA A 197 27.05 9.85 8.05
N THR A 198 25.79 10.28 7.84
CA THR A 198 25.10 10.16 6.55
C THR A 198 25.11 11.46 5.72
N TYR A 199 25.63 12.56 6.26
CA TYR A 199 25.71 13.85 5.54
C TYR A 199 26.50 13.77 4.21
N GLY A 200 27.53 12.93 4.13
CA GLY A 200 28.32 12.75 2.90
C GLY A 200 27.58 12.01 1.77
N ASN A 201 26.49 11.31 2.09
CA ASN A 201 25.68 10.53 1.15
C ASN A 201 24.27 11.10 0.96
N MET A 202 23.97 12.26 1.55
CA MET A 202 22.68 12.92 1.35
C MET A 202 22.59 13.45 -0.08
N ALA A 203 21.72 12.83 -0.89
CA ALA A 203 21.27 13.45 -2.14
C ALA A 203 20.64 14.81 -1.82
N ASN A 204 21.13 15.88 -2.45
CA ASN A 204 20.63 17.23 -2.21
C ASN A 204 19.11 17.27 -2.52
N PRO A 205 18.24 17.45 -1.51
CA PRO A 205 16.79 17.36 -1.69
C PRO A 205 16.22 18.52 -2.53
N PHE A 206 17.02 19.55 -2.79
CA PHE A 206 16.67 20.71 -3.61
C PHE A 206 17.33 20.73 -4.99
N ALA A 207 18.13 19.72 -5.35
CA ALA A 207 18.80 19.67 -6.65
C ALA A 207 17.82 19.61 -7.84
N GLY A 208 16.57 19.18 -7.61
CA GLY A 208 15.49 19.23 -8.61
C GLY A 208 14.66 20.52 -8.60
N PHE A 209 14.85 21.41 -7.62
CA PHE A 209 14.03 22.64 -7.45
C PHE A 209 14.68 23.89 -8.04
N ILE A 210 16.00 23.89 -8.25
CA ILE A 210 16.70 25.00 -8.88
C ILE A 210 17.16 24.52 -10.26
N PRO A 211 16.58 25.03 -11.37
CA PRO A 211 17.22 24.88 -12.65
C PRO A 211 18.55 25.62 -12.56
N VAL A 212 19.63 24.88 -12.34
CA VAL A 212 20.98 25.43 -12.47
C VAL A 212 21.10 25.84 -13.94
N PRO A 213 21.28 27.14 -14.26
CA PRO A 213 21.51 27.54 -15.63
C PRO A 213 22.74 26.78 -16.13
N ALA A 214 22.59 26.04 -17.22
CA ALA A 214 23.71 25.41 -17.88
C ALA A 214 24.76 26.50 -18.15
N ALA A 215 25.88 26.44 -17.43
CA ALA A 215 27.00 27.32 -17.72
C ALA A 215 27.43 27.07 -19.17
N PRO A 216 27.61 28.12 -19.99
CA PRO A 216 28.07 27.94 -21.36
C PRO A 216 29.43 27.26 -21.34
N ALA A 217 29.56 26.18 -22.12
CA ALA A 217 30.80 25.43 -22.26
C ALA A 217 31.91 26.37 -22.76
N ALA A 218 32.96 26.54 -21.96
CA ALA A 218 34.16 27.24 -22.34
C ALA A 218 35.20 26.23 -22.87
N LYS A 219 35.27 26.11 -24.19
CA LYS A 219 36.46 26.20 -25.07
C LYS A 219 36.23 25.44 -26.37
#